data_AF-A0A9J6E4B5-F1
#
_entry.id   AF-A0A9J6E4B5-F1
#
_cell.length_a   1.000
_cell.length_b   1.000
_cell.length_c   1.000
_cell.angle_alpha   90.00
_cell.angle_beta   90.00
_cell.angle_gamma   90.00
#
_symmetry.space_group_name_H-M   'P 1'
#
loop_
_entity.id
_entity.type
_entity.pdbx_description
1 polymer ?
#
loop_
_entity_poly.entity_id
_entity_poly.type
_entity_poly.pdbx_seq_one_letter_code
_entity_poly.pdbx_strand_id
1 'polypeptide(L)'
;MLVLDVFCGHLTDAVKRALGIGKANLAVILGGMTSTLEPIDIVLNKSFKDQMRLEYQKWMSRYNPKTPMGRLQRPPFATVCGWVLSTWRSLPDSMVENAFKICSISNSLCGHGRQPTVGGGQRQTLVFRRQWRFV
;
A
#
# COMPACT_ATOMS: atom_id res chain seq x y z
N MET A 1 -14.47 -3.20 -3.38
CA MET A 1 -13.60 -3.41 -4.54
C MET A 1 -12.19 -3.60 -4.03
N LEU A 2 -11.48 -4.62 -4.52
CA LEU A 2 -10.10 -4.93 -4.24
C LEU A 2 -9.34 -4.80 -5.56
N VAL A 3 -8.28 -4.00 -5.60
CA VAL A 3 -7.48 -3.81 -6.82
C VAL A 3 -6.14 -4.51 -6.65
N LEU A 4 -5.82 -5.48 -7.50
CA LEU A 4 -4.57 -6.26 -7.47
C LEU A 4 -3.94 -6.30 -8.86
N ASP A 5 -2.64 -6.58 -8.96
CA ASP A 5 -1.97 -6.80 -10.25
C ASP A 5 -2.28 -8.20 -10.82
N VAL A 6 -1.81 -8.49 -12.04
CA VAL A 6 -1.98 -9.82 -12.69
C VAL A 6 -1.06 -10.90 -12.09
N PHE A 7 -0.51 -10.71 -10.88
CA PHE A 7 0.32 -11.74 -10.29
C PHE A 7 -0.47 -13.05 -10.14
N CYS A 8 0.11 -14.16 -10.62
CA CYS A 8 -0.58 -15.44 -10.73
C CYS A 8 -1.12 -15.96 -9.37
N GLY A 9 -0.48 -15.58 -8.27
CA GLY A 9 -0.95 -15.89 -6.91
C GLY A 9 -2.30 -15.24 -6.56
N HIS A 10 -2.60 -14.05 -7.12
CA HIS A 10 -3.86 -13.34 -6.89
C HIS A 10 -5.03 -13.90 -7.71
N LEU A 11 -4.74 -14.63 -8.78
CA LEU A 11 -5.76 -15.18 -9.69
C LEU A 11 -6.18 -16.61 -9.32
N THR A 12 -5.66 -17.15 -8.21
CA THR A 12 -5.98 -18.49 -7.72
C THR A 12 -7.45 -18.60 -7.28
N ASP A 13 -8.02 -19.80 -7.41
CA ASP A 13 -9.42 -20.04 -7.00
C ASP A 13 -9.62 -19.88 -5.50
N ALA A 14 -8.59 -20.13 -4.70
CA ALA A 14 -8.62 -19.87 -3.26
C ALA A 14 -8.84 -18.38 -2.96
N VAL A 15 -8.13 -17.49 -3.65
CA VAL A 15 -8.31 -16.04 -3.52
C VAL A 15 -9.69 -15.63 -4.00
N LYS A 16 -10.15 -16.10 -5.18
CA LYS A 16 -11.50 -15.80 -5.70
C LYS A 16 -12.61 -16.24 -4.73
N ARG A 17 -12.49 -17.43 -4.13
CA ARG A 17 -13.44 -17.93 -3.11
C ARG A 17 -13.44 -17.03 -1.87
N ALA A 18 -12.27 -16.66 -1.36
CA ALA A 18 -12.17 -15.77 -0.21
C ALA A 18 -12.80 -14.39 -0.48
N LEU A 19 -12.63 -13.86 -1.69
CA LEU A 19 -13.26 -12.60 -2.11
C LEU A 19 -14.78 -12.72 -2.26
N GLY A 20 -15.26 -13.86 -2.75
CA GLY A 20 -16.69 -14.18 -2.79
C GLY A 20 -17.33 -14.19 -1.40
N ILE A 21 -16.67 -14.85 -0.43
CA ILE A 21 -17.11 -14.86 0.98
C ILE A 21 -17.10 -13.43 1.56
N GLY A 22 -16.05 -12.66 1.28
CA GLY A 22 -15.91 -11.27 1.72
C GLY A 22 -16.80 -10.26 0.99
N LYS A 23 -17.60 -10.70 -0.01
CA LYS A 23 -18.41 -9.84 -0.90
C LYS A 23 -17.59 -8.70 -1.52
N ALA A 24 -16.36 -8.98 -1.92
CA ALA A 24 -15.44 -8.02 -2.50
C ALA A 24 -15.25 -8.28 -4.00
N ASN A 25 -15.52 -7.28 -4.83
CA ASN A 25 -15.23 -7.35 -6.27
C ASN A 25 -13.73 -7.19 -6.51
N LEU A 26 -13.12 -8.06 -7.31
CA LEU A 26 -11.73 -7.98 -7.75
C LEU A 26 -11.62 -7.16 -9.04
N ALA A 27 -10.74 -6.17 -9.06
CA ALA A 27 -10.27 -5.50 -10.27
C ALA A 27 -8.78 -5.83 -10.46
N VAL A 28 -8.42 -6.22 -11.68
CA VAL A 28 -7.05 -6.68 -12.00
C VAL A 28 -6.37 -5.62 -12.88
N ILE A 29 -5.22 -5.10 -12.45
CA ILE A 29 -4.39 -4.17 -13.23
C ILE A 29 -3.52 -4.99 -14.18
N LEU A 30 -3.61 -4.73 -15.49
CA LEU A 30 -2.80 -5.41 -16.50
C LEU A 30 -1.30 -5.11 -16.35
N GLY A 31 -0.47 -6.11 -16.66
CA GLY A 31 0.99 -5.99 -16.59
C GLY A 31 1.51 -4.83 -17.45
N GLY A 32 2.46 -4.06 -16.90
CA GLY A 32 3.00 -2.86 -17.56
C GLY A 32 2.24 -1.56 -17.24
N MET A 33 1.11 -1.61 -16.53
CA MET A 33 0.40 -0.42 -16.05
C MET A 33 0.69 -0.07 -14.59
N THR A 34 1.54 -0.84 -13.90
CA THR A 34 1.91 -0.66 -12.49
C THR A 34 2.37 0.77 -12.17
N SER A 35 3.22 1.36 -13.02
CA SER A 35 3.73 2.73 -12.82
C SER A 35 2.68 3.83 -13.00
N THR A 36 1.48 3.51 -13.49
CA THR A 36 0.46 4.49 -13.87
C THR A 36 -0.89 4.25 -13.18
N LEU A 37 -1.19 3.01 -12.81
CA LEU A 37 -2.46 2.62 -12.22
C LEU A 37 -2.35 2.01 -10.82
N GLU A 38 -1.15 1.71 -10.32
CA GLU A 38 -1.01 1.13 -8.98
C GLU A 38 -0.83 2.26 -7.94
N PRO A 39 -1.85 2.54 -7.10
CA PRO A 39 -1.80 3.68 -6.17
C PRO A 39 -0.63 3.58 -5.19
N ILE A 40 -0.27 2.34 -4.84
CA ILE A 40 0.85 2.09 -3.95
C ILE A 40 2.16 2.53 -4.58
N ASP A 41 2.41 2.24 -5.85
CA ASP A 41 3.69 2.54 -6.48
C ASP A 41 3.84 4.01 -6.84
N ILE A 42 2.75 4.68 -7.19
CA ILE A 42 2.79 6.09 -7.62
C ILE A 42 2.99 7.03 -6.44
N VAL A 43 2.26 6.79 -5.33
CA VAL A 43 2.21 7.76 -4.23
C VAL A 43 2.85 7.22 -2.97
N LEU A 44 2.50 6.00 -2.56
CA LEU A 44 2.87 5.49 -1.24
C LEU A 44 4.31 4.97 -1.20
N ASN A 45 4.79 4.32 -2.26
CA ASN A 45 6.07 3.63 -2.26
C ASN A 45 7.23 4.60 -2.09
N LYS A 46 7.15 5.79 -2.69
CA LYS A 46 8.15 6.85 -2.49
C LYS A 46 8.20 7.29 -1.02
N SER A 47 7.07 7.76 -0.48
CA SER A 47 7.02 8.26 0.89
C SER A 47 7.34 7.18 1.92
N PHE A 48 6.92 5.94 1.67
CA PHE A 48 7.27 4.79 2.51
C PHE A 48 8.77 4.50 2.49
N LYS A 49 9.40 4.46 1.31
CA LYS A 49 10.86 4.27 1.18
C LYS A 49 11.64 5.39 1.85
N ASP A 50 11.18 6.63 1.75
CA ASP A 50 11.82 7.78 2.39
C ASP A 50 11.79 7.66 3.93
N GLN A 51 10.64 7.29 4.51
CA GLN A 51 10.52 7.07 5.95
C GLN A 51 11.34 5.86 6.44
N MET A 52 11.34 4.75 5.70
CA MET A 52 12.20 3.59 6.01
C MET A 52 13.69 3.98 6.00
N ARG A 53 14.10 4.84 5.06
CA ARG A 53 15.47 5.36 4.99
C ARG A 53 15.82 6.22 6.20
N LEU A 54 14.89 7.04 6.69
CA LEU A 54 15.08 7.82 7.91
C LEU A 54 15.26 6.91 9.14
N GLU A 55 14.44 5.87 9.29
CA GLU A 55 14.58 4.92 10.40
C GLU A 55 15.93 4.18 10.35
N TYR A 56 16.35 3.78 9.15
CA TYR A 56 17.67 3.19 8.95
C TYR A 56 18.80 4.17 9.31
N GLN A 57 18.73 5.43 8.88
CA GLN A 57 19.72 6.45 9.21
C GLN A 57 19.80 6.73 10.71
N LYS A 58 18.66 6.79 11.41
CA LYS A 58 18.63 6.93 12.87
C LYS A 58 19.30 5.76 13.57
N TRP A 59 19.01 4.54 13.13
CA TRP A 59 19.63 3.33 13.67
C TRP A 59 21.14 3.30 13.43
N MET A 60 21.56 3.62 12.21
CA MET A 60 22.96 3.77 11.83
C MET A 60 23.69 4.81 12.68
N SER A 61 23.07 5.97 12.90
CA SER A 61 23.65 7.04 13.70
C SER A 61 23.76 6.69 15.18
N ARG A 62 22.81 5.90 15.73
CA ARG A 62 22.81 5.49 17.14
C ARG A 62 23.79 4.37 17.43
N TYR A 63 23.83 3.34 16.59
CA TYR A 63 24.54 2.10 16.90
C TYR A 63 25.84 1.95 16.11
N ASN A 64 25.98 2.65 14.96
CA ASN A 64 27.06 2.51 13.98
C ASN A 64 27.63 1.08 13.87
N PRO A 65 26.77 0.07 13.71
CA PRO A 65 27.13 -1.28 14.10
C PRO A 65 28.03 -1.88 13.03
N LYS A 66 29.26 -2.24 13.43
CA LYS A 66 30.24 -2.91 12.57
C LYS A 66 30.48 -4.33 13.09
N THR A 67 30.62 -5.27 12.18
CA THR A 67 31.12 -6.62 12.48
C THR A 67 32.57 -6.54 12.95
N PRO A 68 33.11 -7.57 13.61
CA PRO A 68 34.54 -7.64 13.94
C PRO A 68 35.47 -7.46 12.73
N MET A 69 35.00 -7.80 11.51
CA MET A 69 35.71 -7.56 10.25
C MET A 69 35.52 -6.14 9.67
N GLY A 70 34.93 -5.21 10.44
CA GLY A 70 34.69 -3.82 10.01
C GLY A 70 33.54 -3.62 9.02
N ARG A 71 32.84 -4.68 8.60
CA ARG A 71 31.66 -4.58 7.70
C ARG A 71 30.45 -4.05 8.45
N LEU A 72 29.57 -3.34 7.75
CA LEU A 72 28.33 -2.86 8.33
C LEU A 72 27.41 -4.02 8.71
N GLN A 73 26.87 -3.99 9.93
CA GLN A 73 25.90 -5.00 10.37
C GLN A 73 24.52 -4.73 9.77
N ARG A 74 23.78 -5.82 9.54
CA ARG A 74 22.38 -5.75 9.15
C ARG A 74 21.50 -5.53 10.38
N PRO A 75 20.46 -4.70 10.30
CA PRO A 75 19.49 -4.59 11.38
C PRO A 75 18.81 -5.94 11.66
N PRO A 76 18.54 -6.28 12.93
CA PRO A 76 17.74 -7.45 13.27
C PRO A 76 16.35 -7.37 12.64
N PHE A 77 15.78 -8.55 12.31
CA PHE A 77 14.47 -8.63 11.68
C PHE A 77 13.37 -7.89 12.47
N ALA A 78 13.33 -8.08 13.79
CA ALA A 78 12.37 -7.39 14.67
C ALA A 78 12.48 -5.86 14.59
N THR A 79 13.70 -5.33 14.43
CA THR A 79 13.93 -3.89 14.26
C THR A 79 13.33 -3.40 12.94
N VAL A 80 13.55 -4.14 11.85
CA VAL A 80 12.96 -3.82 10.53
C VAL A 80 11.43 -3.87 10.58
N CYS A 81 10.84 -4.88 11.23
CA CYS A 81 9.39 -4.94 11.42
C CYS A 81 8.86 -3.72 12.19
N GLY A 82 9.58 -3.27 13.22
CA GLY A 82 9.27 -2.04 13.94
C GLY A 82 9.28 -0.81 13.03
N TRP A 83 10.26 -0.70 12.13
CA TRP A 83 10.32 0.40 11.16
C TRP A 83 9.19 0.37 10.15
N VAL A 84 8.83 -0.82 9.64
CA VAL A 84 7.69 -0.99 8.73
C VAL A 84 6.40 -0.50 9.39
N LEU A 85 6.15 -0.91 10.64
CA LEU A 85 4.97 -0.49 11.40
C LEU A 85 4.96 1.01 11.71
N SER A 86 6.11 1.55 12.15
CA SER A 86 6.29 2.99 12.42
C SER A 86 6.03 3.82 11.16
N THR A 87 6.70 3.45 10.07
CA THR A 87 6.57 4.08 8.76
C THR A 87 5.12 4.08 8.30
N TRP A 88 4.46 2.92 8.35
CA TRP A 88 3.06 2.80 7.94
C TRP A 88 2.13 3.73 8.73
N ARG A 89 2.31 3.82 10.05
CA ARG A 89 1.52 4.71 10.92
C ARG A 89 1.82 6.19 10.70
N SER A 90 3.00 6.52 10.19
CA SER A 90 3.40 7.90 9.92
C SER A 90 2.79 8.48 8.64
N LEU A 91 2.32 7.63 7.71
CA LEU A 91 1.73 8.08 6.45
C LEU A 91 0.33 8.67 6.70
N PRO A 92 0.04 9.90 6.22
CA PRO A 92 -1.25 10.52 6.46
C PRO A 92 -2.33 9.85 5.60
N ASP A 93 -3.54 9.71 6.16
CA ASP A 93 -4.69 9.14 5.45
C ASP A 93 -5.00 9.90 4.14
N SER A 94 -4.73 11.21 4.11
CA SER A 94 -4.87 12.04 2.90
C SER A 94 -3.99 11.60 1.74
N MET A 95 -2.82 11.00 2.00
CA MET A 95 -1.92 10.47 0.98
C MET A 95 -2.50 9.20 0.35
N VAL A 96 -3.11 8.35 1.16
CA VAL A 96 -3.85 7.17 0.67
C VAL A 96 -5.00 7.63 -0.22
N GLU A 97 -5.81 8.59 0.24
CA GLU A 97 -6.91 9.13 -0.56
C GLU A 97 -6.43 9.74 -1.89
N ASN A 98 -5.31 10.46 -1.87
CA ASN A 98 -4.73 11.06 -3.07
C ASN A 98 -4.27 9.99 -4.07
N ALA A 99 -3.71 8.87 -3.58
CA ALA A 99 -3.30 7.76 -4.43
C ALA A 99 -4.48 7.17 -5.22
N PHE A 100 -5.64 6.97 -4.58
CA PHE A 100 -6.85 6.50 -5.26
C PHE A 100 -7.41 7.50 -6.26
N LYS A 101 -7.38 8.80 -5.93
CA LYS A 101 -7.81 9.88 -6.83
C LYS A 101 -6.95 9.95 -8.08
N ILE A 102 -5.62 9.90 -7.94
CA ILE A 102 -4.67 9.93 -9.06
C ILE A 102 -4.89 8.72 -9.98
N CYS A 103 -5.12 7.55 -9.41
CA CYS A 103 -5.38 6.34 -10.20
C CYS A 103 -6.81 6.26 -10.76
N SER A 104 -7.65 7.29 -10.53
CA SER A 104 -9.07 7.32 -10.92
C SER A 104 -9.86 6.10 -10.43
N ILE A 105 -9.42 5.47 -9.33
CA ILE A 105 -10.06 4.30 -8.75
C ILE A 105 -11.18 4.80 -7.84
N SER A 106 -12.41 4.70 -8.31
CA SER A 106 -13.60 5.11 -7.55
C SER A 106 -14.63 4.00 -7.48
N ASN A 107 -15.39 3.94 -6.38
CA ASN A 107 -16.51 3.01 -6.21
C ASN A 107 -17.78 3.45 -6.96
N SER A 108 -17.71 4.49 -7.80
CA SER A 108 -18.87 4.92 -8.57
C SER A 108 -19.16 3.91 -9.67
N LEU A 109 -20.09 2.99 -9.39
CA LEU A 109 -20.90 2.34 -10.41
C LEU A 109 -21.72 3.42 -11.11
N CYS A 110 -21.14 4.13 -12.09
CA CYS A 110 -21.92 5.08 -12.88
C CYS A 110 -22.53 4.36 -14.07
N GLY A 111 -23.63 3.65 -13.80
CA GLY A 111 -24.72 3.54 -14.77
C GLY A 111 -25.45 4.87 -14.77
N HIS A 112 -25.32 5.62 -15.88
CA HIS A 112 -26.02 6.87 -16.22
C HIS A 112 -25.73 8.14 -15.39
N GLY A 113 -25.04 9.09 -16.04
CA GLY A 113 -25.44 10.50 -16.10
C GLY A 113 -25.16 11.41 -14.90
N ARG A 114 -24.08 12.20 -15.01
CA ARG A 114 -23.83 13.56 -14.44
C ARG A 114 -24.24 13.86 -12.96
N GLN A 115 -23.25 13.97 -12.08
CA GLN A 115 -22.74 15.22 -11.45
C GLN A 115 -21.93 14.90 -10.16
N PRO A 116 -20.93 15.73 -9.78
CA PRO A 116 -20.05 15.46 -8.65
C PRO A 116 -20.68 15.95 -7.34
N THR A 117 -21.04 15.05 -6.43
CA THR A 117 -21.37 15.41 -5.04
C THR A 117 -20.20 15.10 -4.12
N VAL A 118 -19.78 16.15 -3.41
CA VAL A 118 -18.74 16.17 -2.38
C VAL A 118 -19.24 15.38 -1.17
N GLY A 119 -18.67 14.20 -0.93
CA GLY A 119 -19.02 13.39 0.26
C GLY A 119 -18.36 12.02 0.39
N GLY A 120 -17.32 11.71 -0.41
CA GLY A 120 -16.79 10.35 -0.55
C GLY A 120 -15.56 9.97 0.29
N GLY A 121 -14.95 10.91 1.04
CA GLY A 121 -13.61 10.73 1.64
C GLY A 121 -13.50 9.55 2.60
N GLN A 122 -14.42 9.44 3.58
CA GLN A 122 -14.30 8.45 4.66
C GLN A 122 -14.48 6.98 4.21
N ARG A 123 -15.22 6.74 3.11
CA ARG A 123 -15.49 5.37 2.63
C ARG A 123 -14.33 4.77 1.85
N GLN A 124 -13.51 5.59 1.18
CA GLN A 124 -12.37 5.11 0.37
C GLN A 124 -11.19 4.69 1.25
N THR A 125 -10.91 5.44 2.32
CA THR A 125 -9.92 5.10 3.35
C THR A 125 -10.24 3.76 4.02
N LEU A 126 -11.53 3.45 4.21
CA LEU A 126 -11.98 2.17 4.77
C LEU A 126 -11.74 0.99 3.82
N VAL A 127 -11.82 1.19 2.49
CA VAL A 127 -11.54 0.14 1.49
C VAL A 127 -10.05 -0.17 1.45
N PHE A 128 -9.18 0.84 1.48
CA PHE A 128 -7.74 0.64 1.55
C PHE A 128 -7.31 -0.03 2.86
N ARG A 129 -7.84 0.43 4.01
CA ARG A 129 -7.55 -0.19 5.31
C ARG A 129 -8.11 -1.60 5.44
N ARG A 130 -9.15 -1.98 4.68
CA ARG A 130 -9.64 -3.37 4.59
C ARG A 130 -8.75 -4.24 3.69
N GLN A 131 -8.23 -3.67 2.61
CA GLN A 131 -7.31 -4.35 1.69
C GLN A 131 -5.99 -4.75 2.37
N TRP A 132 -5.56 -4.04 3.42
CA TRP A 132 -4.30 -4.28 4.13
C TRP A 132 -4.47 -4.67 5.62
N ARG A 133 -5.66 -5.08 6.07
CA ARG A 133 -5.87 -5.53 7.47
C ARG A 133 -5.23 -6.90 7.80
N PHE A 134 -4.60 -7.55 6.81
CA PHE A 134 -4.02 -8.89 6.93
C PHE A 134 -2.54 -8.95 6.55
N VAL A 135 -1.85 -7.80 6.53
CA VAL A 135 -0.38 -7.74 6.44
C VAL A 135 0.18 -7.25 7.77
#